data_AF-A0A7J3B6R9-F1
#
_entry.id   AF-A0A7J3B6R9-F1
#
_cell.length_a   1.000
_cell.length_b   1.000
_cell.length_c   1.000
_cell.angle_alpha   90.00
_cell.angle_beta   90.00
_cell.angle_gamma   90.00
#
_symmetry.space_group_name_H-M   'P 1'
#
loop_
_entity.id
_entity.type
_entity.pdbx_description
1 polymer ?
#
loop_
_entity_poly.entity_id
_entity_poly.type
_entity_poly.pdbx_seq_one_letter_code
_entity_poly.pdbx_strand_id
1 'polypeptide(L)'
;MKWQNTPALTFAILVLFMYLFTLSNLLLFYYSAVFFGLSSIPLTYFFYRREIAEDMKYAMVQVALLFIAFFSIFSFFLVVDRNWAINLPVLFFVPVLVEEFNFRYVLQRILLRSINRYGALLIQAVLYVLYYSRYVVADNGAGYPFPYNLLMLFSVTGMALIYGLLAAKTKNFIASTTLHFVIWGLFPLLAAYPALASVLVQT
;
A
#
# COMPACT_ATOMS: atom_id res chain seq x y z
N MET A 1 -20.61 21.77 0.64
CA MET A 1 -20.00 20.44 0.37
C MET A 1 -20.29 19.55 1.58
N LYS A 2 -20.79 18.32 1.42
CA LYS A 2 -20.95 17.41 2.57
C LYS A 2 -19.56 16.97 3.05
N TRP A 3 -19.21 17.27 4.30
CA TRP A 3 -17.91 16.95 4.92
C TRP A 3 -17.55 15.45 4.86
N GLN A 4 -18.52 14.57 4.60
CA GLN A 4 -18.33 13.14 4.36
C GLN A 4 -17.42 12.81 3.16
N ASN A 5 -17.20 13.76 2.23
CA ASN A 5 -16.31 13.56 1.08
C ASN A 5 -14.83 13.88 1.39
N THR A 6 -14.53 14.38 2.60
CA THR A 6 -13.16 14.78 2.99
C THR A 6 -12.13 13.64 2.84
N PRO A 7 -12.42 12.38 3.22
CA PRO A 7 -11.48 11.27 2.99
C PRO A 7 -11.15 11.02 1.51
N ALA A 8 -12.14 11.20 0.62
CA ALA A 8 -11.93 11.07 -0.82
C ALA A 8 -11.03 12.19 -1.35
N LEU A 9 -11.20 13.41 -0.83
CA LEU A 9 -10.36 14.56 -1.18
C LEU A 9 -8.91 14.33 -0.71
N THR A 10 -8.69 13.89 0.52
CA THR A 10 -7.33 13.58 1.01
C THR A 10 -6.66 12.47 0.21
N PHE A 11 -7.44 11.47 -0.23
CA PHE A 11 -6.94 10.43 -1.11
C PHE A 11 -6.55 10.98 -2.49
N ALA A 12 -7.37 11.84 -3.09
CA ALA A 12 -7.06 12.49 -4.37
C ALA A 12 -5.79 13.35 -4.26
N ILE A 13 -5.62 14.08 -3.14
CA ILE A 13 -4.41 14.86 -2.87
C ILE A 13 -3.19 13.94 -2.74
N LEU A 14 -3.28 12.81 -2.04
CA LEU A 14 -2.21 11.81 -1.99
C LEU A 14 -1.79 11.38 -3.40
N VAL A 15 -2.75 11.03 -4.26
CA VAL A 15 -2.44 10.55 -5.62
C VAL A 15 -1.74 11.65 -6.43
N LEU A 16 -2.26 12.88 -6.39
CA LEU A 16 -1.67 14.04 -7.05
C LEU A 16 -0.22 14.26 -6.60
N PHE A 17 0.03 14.27 -5.30
CA PHE A 17 1.36 14.52 -4.76
C PHE A 17 2.35 13.38 -5.02
N MET A 18 1.90 12.13 -5.08
CA MET A 18 2.76 11.02 -5.54
C MET A 18 3.17 11.18 -7.00
N TYR A 19 2.27 11.64 -7.87
CA TYR A 19 2.61 11.97 -9.26
C TYR A 19 3.57 13.16 -9.36
N LEU A 20 3.35 14.22 -8.59
CA LEU A 20 4.27 15.37 -8.54
C LEU A 20 5.65 14.96 -8.03
N PHE A 21 5.71 14.08 -7.02
CA PHE A 21 6.97 13.51 -6.55
C PHE A 21 7.68 12.73 -7.67
N THR A 22 6.97 11.85 -8.38
CA THR A 22 7.54 11.08 -9.49
C THR A 22 8.10 11.97 -10.60
N LEU A 23 7.42 13.07 -10.95
CA LEU A 23 7.84 13.94 -12.05
C LEU A 23 8.96 14.93 -11.69
N SER A 24 9.06 15.33 -10.42
CA SER A 24 10.00 16.38 -9.98
C SER A 24 11.11 15.88 -9.06
N ASN A 25 10.98 14.66 -8.53
CA ASN A 25 11.85 14.06 -7.51
C ASN A 25 12.03 14.94 -6.25
N LEU A 26 11.06 15.83 -5.95
CA LEU A 26 11.11 16.70 -4.78
C LEU A 26 10.52 16.01 -3.55
N LEU A 27 11.35 15.77 -2.53
CA LEU A 27 10.96 15.10 -1.28
C LEU A 27 9.77 15.77 -0.56
N LEU A 28 9.59 17.09 -0.72
CA LEU A 28 8.42 17.80 -0.17
C LEU A 28 7.11 17.16 -0.65
N PHE A 29 7.03 16.77 -1.93
CA PHE A 29 5.82 16.14 -2.47
C PHE A 29 5.62 14.74 -1.91
N TYR A 30 6.69 13.96 -1.72
CA TYR A 30 6.63 12.65 -1.08
C TYR A 30 6.08 12.76 0.36
N TYR A 31 6.68 13.61 1.19
CA TYR A 31 6.24 13.77 2.59
C TYR A 31 4.83 14.33 2.69
N SER A 32 4.45 15.24 1.79
CA SER A 32 3.08 15.73 1.71
C SER A 32 2.10 14.61 1.33
N ALA A 33 2.44 13.77 0.35
CA ALA A 33 1.60 12.63 -0.01
C ALA A 33 1.40 11.67 1.16
N VAL A 34 2.49 11.34 1.88
CA VAL A 34 2.43 10.50 3.10
C VAL A 34 1.56 11.15 4.17
N PHE A 35 1.71 12.46 4.42
CA PHE A 35 0.90 13.20 5.39
C PHE A 35 -0.59 13.14 5.05
N PHE A 36 -0.97 13.46 3.82
CA PHE A 36 -2.36 13.40 3.38
C PHE A 36 -2.91 11.97 3.42
N GLY A 37 -2.09 10.99 3.03
CA GLY A 37 -2.40 9.58 3.14
C GLY A 37 -2.68 9.11 4.56
N LEU A 38 -1.81 9.45 5.53
CA LEU A 38 -2.02 9.12 6.94
C LEU A 38 -3.21 9.87 7.52
N SER A 39 -3.42 11.14 7.15
CA SER A 39 -4.56 11.95 7.62
C SER A 39 -5.91 11.37 7.20
N SER A 40 -5.96 10.63 6.09
CA SER A 40 -7.19 9.96 5.63
C SER A 40 -7.70 8.94 6.64
N ILE A 41 -6.83 8.31 7.44
CA ILE A 41 -7.19 7.28 8.43
C ILE A 41 -8.06 7.87 9.56
N PRO A 42 -7.59 8.83 10.36
CA PRO A 42 -8.40 9.43 11.42
C PRO A 42 -9.62 10.18 10.86
N LEU A 43 -9.52 10.78 9.67
CA LEU A 43 -10.66 11.44 9.03
C LEU A 43 -11.76 10.45 8.65
N THR A 44 -11.40 9.33 8.05
CA THR A 44 -12.36 8.26 7.72
C THR A 44 -12.96 7.70 9.00
N TYR A 45 -12.17 7.48 10.05
CA TYR A 45 -12.68 7.09 11.36
C TYR A 45 -13.71 8.07 11.93
N PHE A 46 -13.41 9.36 11.90
CA PHE A 46 -14.31 10.39 12.41
C PHE A 46 -15.65 10.43 11.66
N PHE A 47 -15.62 10.37 10.33
CA PHE A 47 -16.84 10.46 9.51
C PHE A 47 -17.62 9.14 9.35
N TYR A 48 -16.98 7.99 9.55
CA TYR A 48 -17.55 6.64 9.32
C TYR A 48 -17.41 5.70 10.52
N ARG A 49 -17.42 6.25 11.74
CA ARG A 49 -17.12 5.51 12.99
C ARG A 49 -17.97 4.25 13.20
N ARG A 50 -19.26 4.30 12.83
CA ARG A 50 -20.19 3.20 13.10
C ARG A 50 -19.91 2.03 12.17
N GLU A 51 -19.73 2.34 10.89
CA GLU A 51 -19.39 1.39 9.86
C GLU A 51 -18.02 0.76 10.11
N ILE A 52 -17.02 1.56 10.51
CA ILE A 52 -15.70 1.05 10.87
C ILE A 52 -15.76 0.11 12.08
N ALA A 53 -16.51 0.47 13.13
CA ALA A 53 -16.64 -0.39 14.30
C ALA A 53 -17.26 -1.76 13.94
N GLU A 54 -18.23 -1.78 13.03
CA GLU A 54 -18.85 -3.01 12.55
C GLU A 54 -17.87 -3.85 11.71
N ASP A 55 -17.16 -3.22 10.78
CA ASP A 55 -16.18 -3.88 9.92
C ASP A 55 -14.96 -4.41 10.69
N MET A 56 -14.58 -3.74 11.78
CA MET A 56 -13.39 -4.08 12.60
C MET A 56 -13.72 -5.01 13.76
N LYS A 57 -14.99 -5.34 14.01
CA LYS A 57 -15.44 -6.17 15.15
C LYS A 57 -14.70 -7.50 15.25
N TYR A 58 -14.33 -8.08 14.11
CA TYR A 58 -13.63 -9.37 14.04
C TYR A 58 -12.20 -9.26 13.46
N ALA A 59 -11.66 -8.05 13.38
CA ALA A 59 -10.36 -7.81 12.74
C ALA A 59 -9.15 -8.06 13.67
N MET A 60 -9.37 -8.37 14.95
CA MET A 60 -8.30 -8.54 15.95
C MET A 60 -7.22 -9.56 15.53
N VAL A 61 -7.62 -10.71 14.97
CA VAL A 61 -6.67 -11.72 14.47
C VAL A 61 -5.84 -11.15 13.33
N GLN A 62 -6.46 -10.36 12.44
CA GLN A 62 -5.76 -9.77 11.28
C GLN A 62 -4.80 -8.66 11.73
N VAL A 63 -5.17 -7.87 12.75
CA VAL A 63 -4.28 -6.88 13.39
C VAL A 63 -3.07 -7.59 14.00
N ALA A 64 -3.29 -8.68 14.73
CA ALA A 64 -2.20 -9.46 15.30
C ALA A 64 -1.28 -10.02 14.21
N LEU A 65 -1.83 -10.54 13.10
CA LEU A 65 -1.06 -11.02 11.96
C LEU A 65 -0.26 -9.89 11.27
N LEU A 66 -0.84 -8.71 11.12
CA LEU A 66 -0.13 -7.53 10.60
C LEU A 66 1.05 -7.15 11.50
N PHE A 67 0.82 -7.12 12.81
CA PHE A 67 1.86 -6.81 13.80
C PHE A 67 2.98 -7.85 13.78
N ILE A 68 2.63 -9.15 13.74
CA ILE A 68 3.61 -10.24 13.63
C ILE A 68 4.42 -10.09 12.34
N ALA A 69 3.77 -9.87 11.19
CA ALA A 69 4.46 -9.69 9.92
C ALA A 69 5.43 -8.50 9.96
N PHE A 70 4.99 -7.35 10.47
CA PHE A 70 5.82 -6.17 10.69
C PHE A 70 7.02 -6.48 11.57
N PHE A 71 6.78 -7.04 12.75
CA PHE A 71 7.82 -7.32 13.72
C PHE A 71 8.84 -8.34 13.20
N SER A 72 8.39 -9.39 12.49
CA SER A 72 9.28 -10.40 11.90
C SER A 72 10.19 -9.79 10.83
N ILE A 73 9.63 -9.01 9.89
CA ILE A 73 10.43 -8.38 8.83
C ILE A 73 11.39 -7.35 9.43
N PHE A 74 10.91 -6.51 10.35
CA PHE A 74 11.75 -5.52 11.01
C PHE A 74 12.90 -6.15 11.79
N SER A 75 12.62 -7.19 12.59
CA SER A 75 13.63 -7.91 13.37
C SER A 75 14.67 -8.60 12.48
N PHE A 76 14.25 -9.16 11.36
CA PHE A 76 15.17 -9.74 10.38
C PHE A 76 16.15 -8.68 9.84
N PHE A 77 15.65 -7.51 9.42
CA PHE A 77 16.54 -6.45 8.92
C PHE A 77 17.44 -5.87 10.00
N LEU A 78 17.02 -5.84 11.27
CA LEU A 78 17.93 -5.44 12.35
C LEU A 78 19.18 -6.31 12.43
N VAL A 79 19.08 -7.58 12.03
CA VAL A 79 20.21 -8.53 12.01
C VAL A 79 21.01 -8.42 10.72
N VAL A 80 20.34 -8.32 9.57
CA VAL A 80 20.99 -8.43 8.25
C VAL A 80 21.49 -7.09 7.73
N ASP A 81 20.74 -6.00 7.90
CA ASP A 81 21.14 -4.66 7.52
C ASP A 81 20.37 -3.59 8.32
N ARG A 82 21.08 -3.02 9.31
CA ARG A 82 20.53 -1.99 10.20
C ARG A 82 20.04 -0.74 9.47
N ASN A 83 20.66 -0.37 8.34
CA ASN A 83 20.22 0.80 7.57
C ASN A 83 18.85 0.54 6.92
N TRP A 84 18.64 -0.67 6.39
CA TRP A 84 17.31 -1.07 5.92
C TRP A 84 16.29 -1.10 7.05
N ALA A 85 16.64 -1.63 8.21
CA ALA A 85 15.73 -1.69 9.36
C ALA A 85 15.22 -0.29 9.79
N ILE A 86 16.11 0.70 9.84
CA ILE A 86 15.76 2.08 10.22
C ILE A 86 14.82 2.73 9.19
N ASN A 87 15.00 2.42 7.91
CA ASN A 87 14.22 3.03 6.83
C ASN A 87 12.92 2.27 6.52
N LEU A 88 12.81 0.99 6.91
CA LEU A 88 11.67 0.12 6.64
C LEU A 88 10.31 0.71 7.05
N PRO A 89 10.16 1.37 8.22
CA PRO A 89 8.88 1.98 8.58
C PRO A 89 8.42 3.06 7.59
N VAL A 90 9.35 3.91 7.12
CA VAL A 90 9.03 5.09 6.30
C VAL A 90 8.94 4.74 4.82
N LEU A 91 9.77 3.82 4.33
CA LEU A 91 9.85 3.47 2.92
C LEU A 91 8.92 2.32 2.51
N PHE A 92 8.54 1.46 3.46
CA PHE A 92 7.72 0.27 3.17
C PHE A 92 6.43 0.27 3.98
N PHE A 93 6.51 0.25 5.30
CA PHE A 93 5.32 0.02 6.13
C PHE A 93 4.27 1.13 5.98
N VAL A 94 4.67 2.39 6.13
CA VAL A 94 3.77 3.54 6.02
C VAL A 94 3.15 3.64 4.62
N PRO A 95 3.92 3.57 3.51
CA PRO A 95 3.34 3.54 2.16
C PRO A 95 2.34 2.41 1.96
N VAL A 96 2.68 1.17 2.35
CA VAL A 96 1.78 0.01 2.21
C VAL A 96 0.49 0.21 3.00
N LEU A 97 0.59 0.66 4.25
CA LEU A 97 -0.58 0.94 5.10
C LEU A 97 -1.48 2.00 4.47
N VAL A 98 -0.89 3.11 4.03
CA VAL A 98 -1.60 4.23 3.41
C VAL A 98 -2.26 3.82 2.11
N GLU A 99 -1.57 3.10 1.23
CA GLU A 99 -2.10 2.61 -0.03
C GLU A 99 -3.28 1.67 0.19
N GLU A 100 -3.12 0.67 1.06
CA GLU A 100 -4.17 -0.31 1.30
C GLU A 100 -5.38 0.30 1.99
N PHE A 101 -5.18 1.23 2.94
CA PHE A 101 -6.28 1.96 3.55
C PHE A 101 -7.07 2.76 2.51
N ASN A 102 -6.37 3.53 1.66
CA ASN A 102 -7.05 4.43 0.73
C ASN A 102 -7.69 3.68 -0.44
N PHE A 103 -6.99 2.74 -1.06
CA PHE A 103 -7.52 2.00 -2.21
C PHE A 103 -8.53 0.90 -1.80
N ARG A 104 -8.27 0.15 -0.72
CA ARG A 104 -9.13 -0.99 -0.35
C ARG A 104 -10.24 -0.62 0.61
N TYR A 105 -10.02 0.35 1.49
CA TYR A 105 -11.05 0.74 2.45
C TYR A 105 -11.86 1.94 1.97
N VAL A 106 -11.20 3.08 1.73
CA VAL A 106 -11.90 4.34 1.40
C VAL A 106 -12.54 4.29 0.02
N LEU A 107 -11.73 4.05 -1.02
CA LEU A 107 -12.20 4.05 -2.41
C LEU A 107 -13.26 2.96 -2.65
N GLN A 108 -13.01 1.73 -2.20
CA GLN A 108 -13.96 0.63 -2.39
C GLN A 108 -15.30 0.93 -1.71
N ARG A 109 -15.31 1.53 -0.51
CA ARG A 109 -16.54 1.93 0.17
C ARG A 109 -17.29 3.02 -0.58
N ILE A 110 -16.58 4.00 -1.15
CA ILE A 110 -17.19 5.04 -1.96
C ILE A 110 -17.85 4.43 -3.21
N LEU A 111 -17.15 3.55 -3.91
CA LEU A 111 -17.64 2.88 -5.12
C LEU A 111 -18.87 2.01 -4.82
N LEU A 112 -18.86 1.24 -3.72
CA LEU A 112 -19.97 0.38 -3.32
C LEU A 112 -21.29 1.12 -3.02
N ARG A 113 -21.28 2.45 -2.89
CA ARG A 113 -22.51 3.26 -2.76
C ARG A 113 -23.26 3.43 -4.07
N SER A 114 -22.59 3.25 -5.20
CA SER A 114 -23.13 3.59 -6.52
C SER A 114 -23.09 2.43 -7.50
N ILE A 115 -22.21 1.44 -7.29
CA ILE A 115 -22.05 0.29 -8.18
C ILE A 115 -21.91 -1.02 -7.41
N ASN A 116 -22.15 -2.13 -8.11
CA ASN A 116 -22.05 -3.47 -7.53
C ASN A 116 -20.59 -3.82 -7.14
N ARG A 117 -20.44 -4.89 -6.34
CA ARG A 117 -19.17 -5.33 -5.78
C ARG A 117 -18.08 -5.61 -6.83
N TYR A 118 -18.44 -6.24 -7.94
CA TYR A 118 -17.48 -6.58 -9.00
C TYR A 118 -17.03 -5.34 -9.78
N GLY A 119 -17.96 -4.43 -10.08
CA GLY A 119 -17.66 -3.13 -10.67
C GLY A 119 -16.75 -2.28 -9.79
N ALA A 120 -17.03 -2.23 -8.48
CA ALA A 120 -16.18 -1.53 -7.52
C ALA A 120 -14.75 -2.09 -7.49
N LEU A 121 -14.60 -3.42 -7.52
CA LEU A 121 -13.29 -4.08 -7.55
C LEU A 121 -12.54 -3.80 -8.85
N LEU A 122 -13.21 -3.83 -10.01
CA LEU A 122 -12.59 -3.53 -11.30
C LEU A 122 -12.13 -2.07 -11.40
N ILE A 123 -12.99 -1.10 -11.04
CA ILE A 123 -12.62 0.32 -11.07
C ILE A 123 -11.48 0.58 -10.10
N GLN A 124 -11.55 0.03 -8.89
CA GLN A 124 -10.47 0.14 -7.92
C GLN A 124 -9.16 -0.42 -8.48
N ALA A 125 -9.19 -1.58 -9.15
CA ALA A 125 -8.00 -2.18 -9.75
C ALA A 125 -7.41 -1.32 -10.87
N VAL A 126 -8.24 -0.79 -11.76
CA VAL A 126 -7.80 0.15 -12.81
C VAL A 126 -7.15 1.38 -12.20
N LEU A 127 -7.78 2.00 -11.18
CA LEU A 127 -7.22 3.16 -10.50
C LEU A 127 -5.90 2.86 -9.79
N TYR A 128 -5.74 1.64 -9.25
CA TYR A 128 -4.49 1.21 -8.62
C TYR A 128 -3.37 1.02 -9.64
N VAL A 129 -3.68 0.42 -10.80
CA VAL A 129 -2.73 0.29 -11.91
C VAL A 129 -2.32 1.67 -12.44
N LEU A 130 -3.28 2.58 -12.63
CA LEU A 130 -3.00 3.97 -13.00
C LEU A 130 -2.16 4.69 -11.93
N TYR A 131 -2.38 4.42 -10.65
CA TYR A 131 -1.53 5.00 -9.63
C TYR A 131 -0.08 4.50 -9.74
N TYR A 132 0.12 3.20 -9.98
CA TYR A 132 1.45 2.59 -10.14
C TYR A 132 2.12 2.87 -11.48
N SER A 133 1.38 3.25 -12.53
CA SER A 133 1.98 3.63 -13.82
C SER A 133 2.91 4.84 -13.70
N ARG A 134 2.83 5.60 -12.59
CA ARG A 134 3.84 6.61 -12.24
C ARG A 134 5.26 6.03 -12.28
N TYR A 135 5.48 4.80 -11.82
CA TYR A 135 6.81 4.17 -11.85
C TYR A 135 7.27 3.78 -13.26
N VAL A 136 6.33 3.56 -14.19
CA VAL A 136 6.64 3.28 -15.60
C VAL A 136 7.09 4.56 -16.32
N VAL A 137 6.54 5.72 -15.94
CA VAL A 137 6.94 7.01 -16.53
C VAL A 137 8.08 7.70 -15.77
N ALA A 138 8.38 7.25 -14.55
CA ALA A 138 9.50 7.71 -13.74
C ALA A 138 10.82 7.57 -14.52
N ASP A 139 11.72 8.54 -14.36
CA ASP A 139 13.01 8.60 -15.04
C ASP A 139 12.91 8.33 -16.55
N ASN A 140 11.87 8.87 -17.21
CA ASN A 140 11.59 8.66 -18.64
C ASN A 140 11.48 7.18 -19.06
N GLY A 141 11.04 6.31 -18.14
CA GLY A 141 10.92 4.87 -18.36
C GLY A 141 12.20 4.07 -18.13
N ALA A 142 13.28 4.71 -17.65
CA ALA A 142 14.52 4.02 -17.32
C ALA A 142 14.37 3.05 -16.14
N GLY A 143 13.46 3.33 -15.21
CA GLY A 143 13.23 2.47 -14.03
C GLY A 143 12.64 1.09 -14.38
N TYR A 144 11.83 1.02 -15.44
CA TYR A 144 11.21 -0.22 -15.92
C TYR A 144 11.21 -0.26 -17.46
N PRO A 145 12.36 -0.57 -18.10
CA PRO A 145 12.43 -0.63 -19.56
C PRO A 145 11.58 -1.78 -20.11
N PHE A 146 11.20 -1.71 -21.39
CA PHE A 146 10.51 -2.82 -22.05
C PHE A 146 11.38 -4.09 -22.06
N PRO A 147 10.84 -5.30 -21.79
CA PRO A 147 9.43 -5.62 -21.51
C PRO A 147 9.04 -5.61 -20.02
N TYR A 148 9.94 -5.20 -19.12
CA TYR A 148 9.71 -5.23 -17.67
C TYR A 148 8.58 -4.29 -17.22
N ASN A 149 8.30 -3.21 -17.95
CA ASN A 149 7.11 -2.39 -17.73
C ASN A 149 5.80 -3.19 -17.86
N LEU A 150 5.69 -4.08 -18.84
CA LEU A 150 4.50 -4.91 -19.04
C LEU A 150 4.35 -5.93 -17.91
N LEU A 151 5.46 -6.55 -17.48
CA LEU A 151 5.47 -7.46 -16.35
C LEU A 151 5.06 -6.74 -15.06
N MET A 152 5.57 -5.53 -14.84
CA MET A 152 5.20 -4.70 -13.69
C MET A 152 3.70 -4.36 -13.70
N LEU A 153 3.15 -3.92 -14.83
CA LEU A 153 1.71 -3.63 -14.96
C LEU A 153 0.86 -4.88 -14.71
N PHE A 154 1.28 -6.05 -15.22
CA PHE A 154 0.59 -7.32 -14.97
C PHE A 154 0.62 -7.72 -13.50
N SER A 155 1.78 -7.64 -12.85
CA SER A 155 1.94 -7.91 -11.42
C SER A 155 1.11 -6.97 -10.55
N VAL A 156 1.12 -5.67 -10.85
CA VAL A 156 0.30 -4.68 -10.15
C VAL A 156 -1.18 -4.94 -10.36
N THR A 157 -1.60 -5.33 -11.56
CA THR A 157 -3.00 -5.71 -11.82
C THR A 157 -3.40 -6.91 -10.97
N GLY A 158 -2.56 -7.94 -10.90
CA GLY A 158 -2.75 -9.10 -10.04
C GLY A 158 -2.86 -8.74 -8.56
N MET A 159 -1.93 -7.93 -8.05
CA MET A 159 -1.99 -7.37 -6.69
C MET A 159 -3.30 -6.61 -6.47
N ALA A 160 -3.68 -5.75 -7.42
CA ALA A 160 -4.90 -4.98 -7.33
C ALA A 160 -6.16 -5.84 -7.19
N LEU A 161 -6.27 -6.91 -7.98
CA LEU A 161 -7.42 -7.80 -7.92
C LEU A 161 -7.41 -8.67 -6.65
N ILE A 162 -6.27 -9.26 -6.29
CA ILE A 162 -6.16 -10.15 -5.13
C ILE A 162 -6.41 -9.39 -3.83
N TYR A 163 -5.75 -8.24 -3.65
CA TYR A 163 -5.87 -7.43 -2.43
C TYR A 163 -7.26 -6.81 -2.34
N GLY A 164 -7.83 -6.35 -3.47
CA GLY A 164 -9.20 -5.85 -3.54
C GLY A 164 -10.25 -6.91 -3.22
N LEU A 165 -10.03 -8.15 -3.66
CA LEU A 165 -10.92 -9.28 -3.35
C LEU A 165 -10.84 -9.65 -1.88
N LEU A 166 -9.62 -9.71 -1.34
CA LEU A 166 -9.37 -10.01 0.07
C LEU A 166 -10.07 -8.99 0.96
N ALA A 167 -9.85 -7.69 0.70
CA ALA A 167 -10.48 -6.62 1.46
C ALA A 167 -12.02 -6.63 1.34
N ALA A 168 -12.55 -6.92 0.16
CA ALA A 168 -13.99 -7.06 -0.03
C ALA A 168 -14.58 -8.23 0.77
N LYS A 169 -13.83 -9.33 0.93
CA LYS A 169 -14.26 -10.53 1.66
C LYS A 169 -14.18 -10.33 3.17
N THR A 170 -13.10 -9.73 3.66
CA THR A 170 -12.90 -9.46 5.09
C THR A 170 -13.61 -8.20 5.57
N LYS A 171 -14.10 -7.37 4.64
CA LYS A 171 -14.68 -6.04 4.87
C LYS A 171 -13.72 -5.04 5.52
N ASN A 172 -12.42 -5.31 5.47
CA ASN A 172 -11.39 -4.44 6.01
C ASN A 172 -10.11 -4.53 5.17
N PHE A 173 -9.20 -3.58 5.35
CA PHE A 173 -7.94 -3.52 4.62
C PHE A 173 -6.79 -4.29 5.29
N ILE A 174 -6.96 -4.79 6.52
CA ILE A 174 -5.85 -5.28 7.33
C ILE A 174 -5.24 -6.54 6.73
N ALA A 175 -6.08 -7.48 6.29
CA ALA A 175 -5.62 -8.69 5.65
C ALA A 175 -4.85 -8.41 4.34
N SER A 176 -5.29 -7.42 3.55
CA SER A 176 -4.59 -7.02 2.35
C SER A 176 -3.29 -6.28 2.66
N THR A 177 -3.27 -5.43 3.69
CA THR A 177 -2.05 -4.81 4.21
C THR A 177 -1.03 -5.84 4.67
N THR A 178 -1.43 -6.86 5.42
CA THR A 178 -0.53 -7.93 5.85
C THR A 178 0.09 -8.64 4.64
N LEU A 179 -0.73 -9.02 3.66
CA LEU A 179 -0.25 -9.71 2.46
C LEU A 179 0.67 -8.81 1.63
N HIS A 180 0.28 -7.56 1.41
CA HIS A 180 1.07 -6.57 0.67
C HIS A 180 2.41 -6.36 1.38
N PHE A 181 2.40 -6.17 2.70
CA PHE A 181 3.60 -5.96 3.49
C PHE A 181 4.54 -7.17 3.47
N VAL A 182 4.01 -8.39 3.58
CA VAL A 182 4.82 -9.62 3.47
C VAL A 182 5.47 -9.70 2.09
N ILE A 183 4.70 -9.54 1.01
CA ILE A 183 5.23 -9.63 -0.36
C ILE A 183 6.28 -8.55 -0.60
N TRP A 184 6.02 -7.31 -0.18
CA TRP A 184 6.97 -6.21 -0.33
C TRP A 184 8.22 -6.38 0.54
N GLY A 185 8.08 -6.90 1.76
CA GLY A 185 9.20 -7.19 2.64
C GLY A 185 10.16 -8.27 2.11
N LEU A 186 9.70 -9.13 1.19
CA LEU A 186 10.56 -10.10 0.52
C LEU A 186 11.53 -9.46 -0.49
N PHE A 187 11.24 -8.28 -1.05
CA PHE A 187 12.10 -7.67 -2.05
C PHE A 187 13.49 -7.29 -1.51
N PRO A 188 13.61 -6.52 -0.41
CA PRO A 188 14.93 -6.26 0.17
C PRO A 188 15.56 -7.54 0.77
N LEU A 189 14.76 -8.55 1.12
CA LEU A 189 15.25 -9.85 1.58
C LEU A 189 15.95 -10.65 0.47
N LEU A 190 15.38 -10.62 -0.75
CA LEU A 190 16.00 -11.19 -1.96
C LEU A 190 17.28 -10.43 -2.34
N ALA A 191 17.31 -9.12 -2.17
CA ALA A 191 18.52 -8.31 -2.41
C ALA A 191 19.64 -8.59 -1.38
N ALA A 192 19.28 -8.91 -0.13
CA ALA A 192 20.23 -9.27 0.93
C ALA A 192 20.68 -10.74 0.90
N TYR A 193 20.05 -11.59 0.09
CA TYR A 193 20.34 -13.02 -0.02
C TYR A 193 21.82 -13.36 -0.30
N PRO A 194 22.55 -12.64 -1.20
CA PRO A 194 23.96 -12.92 -1.43
C PRO A 194 24.83 -12.76 -0.17
N ALA A 195 24.50 -11.78 0.69
CA ALA A 195 25.19 -11.59 1.96
C ALA A 195 24.85 -12.70 2.95
N LEU A 196 23.59 -13.15 3.02
CA LEU A 196 23.15 -14.27 3.86
C LEU A 196 23.78 -15.61 3.46
N ALA A 197 23.90 -15.89 2.16
CA ALA A 197 24.55 -17.10 1.66
C ALA A 197 26.03 -17.16 2.10
N SER A 198 26.72 -16.02 2.12
CA SER A 198 28.13 -15.98 2.56
C SER A 198 28.32 -16.22 4.06
N VAL A 199 27.36 -15.83 4.90
CA VAL A 199 27.40 -16.05 6.36
C VAL A 199 27.12 -17.52 6.70
N LEU A 200 26.19 -18.16 6.00
CA LEU A 200 25.83 -19.57 6.22
C LEU A 200 26.87 -20.58 5.71
N VAL A 201 27.72 -20.18 4.76
CA VAL A 201 28.82 -21.02 4.24
C VAL A 201 30.07 -20.94 5.12
N GLN A 202 30.16 -19.95 6.02
CA GLN A 202 31.27 -19.77 6.96
C GLN A 202 31.01 -20.36 8.36
N THR A 203 29.83 -20.93 8.61
CA THR A 203 29.47 -21.68 9.82
C THR A 203 29.40 -23.17 9.53
#